data_AF-A0AA41XHU7-F1
#
_entry.id   AF-A0AA41XHU7-F1
#
_cell.length_a   1.000
_cell.length_b   1.000
_cell.length_c   1.000
_cell.angle_alpha   90.00
_cell.angle_beta   90.00
_cell.angle_gamma   90.00
#
_symmetry.space_group_name_H-M   'P 1'
#
loop_
_entity.id
_entity.type
_entity.pdbx_description
1 polymer ?
#
loop_
_entity_poly.entity_id
_entity_poly.type
_entity_poly.pdbx_seq_one_letter_code
_entity_poly.pdbx_strand_id
1 'polypeptide(L)'
;MKPHKLSALVALPAITLLALAGCAFPQPAAPEPAAETSKPSATSTPTEEAEEPADASAASGEVAAPGTTAGPGEPLVTEFTGTDGQKALIASSLVDVVPATTEQVAFLNEQFDKGELDGFEISFIHLEQSKVSGDPIEFNADYTSFKPVDAEGQRVQDVTVIGWDECGTESFTPEFDSGETLMQCYIAAAPAGGGAPAGLMYDGGFSEDNPFDYYDGKPLLFLAE
;
A
#
# COMPACT_ATOMS: atom_id res chain seq x y z
N MET A 1 -30.81 -32.36 -25.53
CA MET A 1 -31.12 -33.63 -24.83
C MET A 1 -29.89 -34.54 -24.85
N LYS A 2 -29.12 -34.58 -23.75
CA LYS A 2 -28.76 -35.79 -22.98
C LYS A 2 -27.82 -35.35 -21.85
N PRO A 3 -28.19 -35.60 -20.58
CA PRO A 3 -27.36 -35.28 -19.43
C PRO A 3 -26.42 -36.45 -19.12
N HIS A 4 -25.21 -36.15 -18.66
CA HIS A 4 -24.41 -37.11 -17.90
C HIS A 4 -24.18 -36.58 -16.49
N LYS A 5 -24.87 -37.23 -15.55
CA LYS A 5 -24.67 -37.17 -14.11
C LYS A 5 -23.62 -38.21 -13.70
N LEU A 6 -23.15 -38.08 -12.45
CA LEU A 6 -22.42 -39.00 -11.56
C LEU A 6 -21.00 -38.49 -11.25
N SER A 7 -20.80 -37.79 -10.12
CA SER A 7 -20.73 -38.30 -8.74
C SER A 7 -19.43 -39.08 -8.46
N ALA A 8 -18.53 -38.48 -7.67
CA ALA A 8 -17.62 -39.21 -6.81
C ALA A 8 -17.39 -38.40 -5.52
N LEU A 9 -18.12 -38.82 -4.49
CA LEU A 9 -17.93 -38.48 -3.09
C LEU A 9 -16.77 -39.35 -2.58
N VAL A 10 -15.72 -38.79 -1.99
CA VAL A 10 -14.82 -39.52 -1.10
C VAL A 10 -14.53 -38.66 0.13
N ALA A 11 -14.87 -39.21 1.28
CA ALA A 11 -14.74 -38.62 2.60
C ALA A 11 -13.41 -39.00 3.28
N LEU A 12 -12.89 -38.06 4.10
CA LEU A 12 -12.19 -38.12 5.41
C LEU A 12 -11.55 -39.45 5.89
N PRO A 13 -10.49 -39.48 6.75
CA PRO A 13 -10.28 -38.55 7.90
C PRO A 13 -8.82 -38.30 8.38
N ALA A 14 -8.73 -37.53 9.48
CA ALA A 14 -7.91 -37.78 10.69
C ALA A 14 -6.51 -37.15 10.86
N ILE A 15 -6.47 -36.16 11.76
CA ILE A 15 -5.71 -36.10 13.04
C ILE A 15 -4.19 -36.25 12.96
N THR A 16 -3.48 -35.19 13.37
CA THR A 16 -2.39 -35.33 14.36
C THR A 16 -2.22 -34.04 15.18
N LEU A 17 -2.40 -34.21 16.49
CA LEU A 17 -2.05 -33.31 17.59
C LEU A 17 -0.52 -33.28 17.80
N LEU A 18 -0.10 -32.38 18.71
CA LEU A 18 1.19 -32.26 19.43
C LEU A 18 2.21 -31.27 18.80
N ALA A 19 2.82 -30.32 19.52
CA ALA A 19 2.76 -29.97 20.93
C ALA A 19 3.24 -28.51 21.13
N LEU A 20 2.58 -27.79 22.04
CA LEU A 20 3.09 -26.56 22.64
C LEU A 20 4.30 -26.88 23.50
N ALA A 21 5.46 -26.32 23.18
CA ALA A 21 6.58 -26.20 24.10
C ALA A 21 6.84 -24.72 24.39
N GLY A 22 6.33 -24.26 25.54
CA GLY A 22 6.63 -22.94 26.08
C GLY A 22 8.05 -22.89 26.63
N CYS A 23 8.75 -21.80 26.33
CA CYS A 23 9.92 -21.37 27.09
C CYS A 23 9.62 -20.00 27.68
N ALA A 24 9.25 -19.99 28.95
CA ALA A 24 9.24 -18.81 29.79
C ALA A 24 10.70 -18.41 30.07
N PHE A 25 11.07 -17.18 29.73
CA PHE A 25 12.28 -16.55 30.26
C PHE A 25 11.90 -15.39 31.19
N PRO A 26 12.56 -15.26 32.35
CA PRO A 26 12.22 -14.32 33.40
C PRO A 26 12.56 -12.88 33.03
N GLN A 27 11.61 -11.98 33.33
CA GLN A 27 11.72 -10.53 33.31
C GLN A 27 12.63 -10.01 34.43
N PRO A 28 13.65 -9.18 34.14
CA PRO A 28 14.33 -8.35 35.13
C PRO A 28 13.61 -7.01 35.32
N ALA A 29 13.56 -6.59 36.58
CA ALA A 29 12.79 -5.47 37.10
C ALA A 29 13.23 -4.08 36.60
N ALA A 30 12.25 -3.19 36.51
CA ALA A 30 12.41 -1.75 36.34
C ALA A 30 13.04 -1.09 37.58
N PRO A 31 13.93 -0.09 37.41
CA PRO A 31 14.22 0.89 38.44
C PRO A 31 13.34 2.15 38.33
N GLU A 32 13.02 2.68 39.52
CA GLU A 32 12.17 3.82 39.88
C GLU A 32 12.46 5.18 39.19
N PRO A 33 11.47 6.10 39.18
CA PRO A 33 11.59 7.43 38.63
C PRO A 33 12.36 8.38 39.56
N ALA A 34 13.27 9.18 38.98
CA ALA A 34 13.94 10.27 39.68
C ALA A 34 13.23 11.61 39.42
N ALA A 35 12.75 12.19 40.52
CA ALA A 35 12.40 13.56 40.87
C ALA A 35 12.28 14.67 39.80
N GLU A 36 11.17 15.40 39.93
CA GLU A 36 10.90 16.74 39.43
C GLU A 36 12.02 17.75 39.75
N THR A 37 12.29 18.68 38.84
CA THR A 37 12.89 19.98 39.18
C THR A 37 12.27 21.07 38.30
N SER A 38 11.89 22.14 38.98
CA SER A 38 11.02 23.21 38.52
C SER A 38 11.68 24.23 37.57
N LYS A 39 10.80 24.86 36.79
CA LYS A 39 10.84 26.11 35.98
C LYS A 39 11.80 27.23 36.47
N PRO A 40 12.23 28.15 35.59
CA PRO A 40 11.50 29.43 35.39
C PRO A 40 11.40 29.86 33.89
N SER A 41 10.25 30.34 33.36
CA SER A 41 9.87 31.77 33.16
C SER A 41 11.04 32.70 32.81
N ALA A 42 11.03 33.56 31.79
CA ALA A 42 10.10 33.97 30.73
C ALA A 42 10.94 34.80 29.73
N THR A 43 10.49 35.03 28.49
CA THR A 43 10.60 36.32 27.76
C THR A 43 9.81 36.22 26.46
N SER A 44 8.77 37.05 26.37
CA SER A 44 8.02 37.34 25.15
C SER A 44 8.71 38.46 24.38
N THR A 45 8.85 38.31 23.06
CA THR A 45 9.09 39.43 22.12
C THR A 45 8.30 39.14 20.83
N PRO A 46 7.72 40.15 20.14
CA PRO A 46 6.60 39.95 19.24
C PRO A 46 6.97 39.82 17.75
N THR A 47 6.14 39.02 17.08
CA THR A 47 5.64 39.06 15.68
C THR A 47 6.58 39.51 14.55
N GLU A 48 6.85 38.58 13.63
CA GLU A 48 6.86 38.87 12.20
C GLU A 48 6.02 37.80 11.49
N GLU A 49 4.98 38.26 10.82
CA GLU A 49 4.00 37.51 10.06
C GLU A 49 4.65 37.15 8.73
N ALA A 50 5.11 35.91 8.62
CA ALA A 50 5.54 35.32 7.35
C ALA A 50 4.44 34.33 6.93
N GLU A 51 3.84 34.59 5.77
CA GLU A 51 2.93 33.67 5.10
C GLU A 51 3.61 32.30 4.96
N GLU A 52 3.05 31.30 5.64
CA GLU A 52 3.38 29.89 5.42
C GLU A 52 3.01 29.50 3.99
N PRO A 53 3.92 28.89 3.21
CA PRO A 53 3.44 27.95 2.21
C PRO A 53 2.70 26.84 2.98
N ALA A 54 1.52 26.45 2.50
CA ALA A 54 0.81 25.29 3.01
C ALA A 54 1.63 24.03 2.66
N ASP A 55 2.65 23.73 3.46
CA ASP A 55 3.24 22.40 3.53
C ASP A 55 2.20 21.50 4.19
N ALA A 56 1.38 20.86 3.35
CA ALA A 56 0.49 19.80 3.74
C ALA A 56 1.29 18.50 4.00
N SER A 57 2.32 18.57 4.84
CA SER A 57 2.87 17.39 5.47
C SER A 57 1.95 17.06 6.64
N ALA A 58 0.98 16.18 6.39
CA ALA A 58 0.07 15.70 7.43
C ALA A 58 0.90 15.23 8.64
N ALA A 59 0.55 15.72 9.84
CA ALA A 59 1.16 15.22 11.06
C ALA A 59 0.98 13.69 11.11
N SER A 60 1.99 12.96 11.61
CA SER A 60 1.96 11.50 11.71
C SER A 60 0.62 11.00 12.30
N GLY A 61 -0.24 10.47 11.43
CA GLY A 61 -1.55 9.92 11.78
C GLY A 61 -2.78 10.69 11.28
N GLU A 62 -2.65 11.86 10.66
CA GLU A 62 -3.78 12.55 10.03
C GLU A 62 -4.00 12.04 8.60
N VAL A 63 -5.26 11.74 8.26
CA VAL A 63 -5.64 11.27 6.91
C VAL A 63 -5.37 12.36 5.89
N ALA A 64 -4.70 12.01 4.80
CA ALA A 64 -4.38 12.93 3.72
C ALA A 64 -5.65 13.52 3.08
N ALA A 65 -5.59 14.81 2.76
CA ALA A 65 -6.69 15.49 2.09
C ALA A 65 -6.84 15.00 0.64
N PRO A 66 -8.05 14.90 0.08
CA PRO A 66 -8.26 14.55 -1.34
C PRO A 66 -7.48 15.48 -2.29
N GLY A 67 -6.83 14.89 -3.29
CA GLY A 67 -5.98 15.61 -4.25
C GLY A 67 -4.56 15.90 -3.77
N THR A 68 -4.16 15.41 -2.59
CA THR A 68 -2.79 15.56 -2.10
C THR A 68 -1.84 14.73 -2.98
N THR A 69 -0.68 15.30 -3.27
CA THR A 69 0.42 14.64 -3.98
C THR A 69 1.62 14.51 -3.04
N ALA A 70 2.30 13.37 -3.08
CA ALA A 70 3.52 13.09 -2.34
C ALA A 70 4.63 12.60 -3.28
N GLY A 71 5.87 12.99 -2.97
CA GLY A 71 7.07 12.50 -3.64
C GLY A 71 7.57 11.15 -3.09
N PRO A 72 8.70 10.65 -3.58
CA PRO A 72 9.32 9.43 -3.05
C PRO A 72 9.70 9.55 -1.58
N GLY A 73 9.36 8.55 -0.78
CA GLY A 73 9.62 8.48 0.66
C GLY A 73 8.73 9.39 1.52
N GLU A 74 7.83 10.17 0.92
CA GLU A 74 6.86 11.00 1.64
C GLU A 74 5.58 10.19 1.90
N PRO A 75 5.24 9.88 3.17
CA PRO A 75 4.08 9.07 3.45
C PRO A 75 2.77 9.87 3.41
N LEU A 76 1.74 9.31 2.78
CA LEU A 76 0.34 9.75 2.95
C LEU A 76 -0.42 8.70 3.77
N VAL A 77 -1.21 9.17 4.73
CA VAL A 77 -2.07 8.29 5.54
C VAL A 77 -3.45 8.24 4.92
N THR A 78 -3.99 7.03 4.73
CA THR A 78 -5.35 6.81 4.23
C THR A 78 -6.12 5.87 5.15
N GLU A 79 -7.46 6.02 5.15
CA GLU A 79 -8.34 5.06 5.79
C GLU A 79 -8.63 3.90 4.83
N PHE A 80 -8.19 2.70 5.20
CA PHE A 80 -8.55 1.46 4.51
C PHE A 80 -9.78 0.86 5.17
N THR A 81 -10.71 0.39 4.35
CA THR A 81 -11.88 -0.39 4.80
C THR A 81 -11.78 -1.80 4.24
N GLY A 82 -11.76 -2.79 5.14
CA GLY A 82 -11.82 -4.19 4.79
C GLY A 82 -13.19 -4.60 4.26
N THR A 83 -13.24 -5.72 3.54
CA THR A 83 -14.50 -6.29 3.02
C THR A 83 -15.50 -6.72 4.11
N ASP A 84 -15.03 -6.84 5.36
CA ASP A 84 -15.81 -7.10 6.57
C ASP A 84 -16.19 -5.83 7.35
N GLY A 85 -15.83 -4.65 6.82
CA GLY A 85 -16.12 -3.35 7.41
C GLY A 85 -15.12 -2.90 8.49
N GLN A 86 -14.06 -3.66 8.75
CA GLN A 86 -12.97 -3.23 9.63
C GLN A 86 -12.21 -2.06 9.02
N LYS A 87 -11.71 -1.15 9.86
CA LYS A 87 -11.05 0.07 9.41
C LYS A 87 -9.67 0.25 10.02
N ALA A 88 -8.70 0.62 9.20
CA ALA A 88 -7.36 0.96 9.66
C ALA A 88 -6.82 2.20 8.94
N LEU A 89 -5.93 2.91 9.63
CA LEU A 89 -5.11 3.94 9.02
C LEU A 89 -3.80 3.32 8.56
N ILE A 90 -3.50 3.47 7.28
CA ILE A 90 -2.27 2.97 6.65
C ILE A 90 -1.49 4.16 6.12
N ALA A 91 -0.20 4.24 6.48
CA ALA A 91 0.74 5.15 5.84
C ALA A 91 1.33 4.43 4.63
N SER A 92 1.21 5.04 3.45
CA SER A 92 1.79 4.53 2.21
C SER A 92 2.80 5.55 1.68
N SER A 93 3.94 5.09 1.17
CA SER A 93 4.96 5.95 0.55
C SER A 93 5.53 5.28 -0.70
N LEU A 94 5.66 6.05 -1.79
CA LEU A 94 6.33 5.57 -2.99
C LEU A 94 7.82 5.42 -2.71
N VAL A 95 8.36 4.25 -3.02
CA VAL A 95 9.80 4.00 -2.89
C VAL A 95 10.51 4.39 -4.16
N ASP A 96 10.11 3.79 -5.28
CA ASP A 96 10.68 4.07 -6.60
C ASP A 96 9.75 3.63 -7.74
N VAL A 97 10.12 4.07 -8.95
CA VAL A 97 9.60 3.60 -10.22
C VAL A 97 10.80 3.18 -11.07
N VAL A 98 10.89 1.90 -11.39
CA VAL A 98 12.06 1.32 -12.06
C VAL A 98 11.64 0.70 -13.39
N PRO A 99 12.29 1.05 -14.51
CA PRO A 99 12.05 0.38 -15.79
C PRO A 99 12.32 -1.12 -15.71
N ALA A 100 11.44 -1.91 -16.31
CA ALA A 100 11.62 -3.35 -16.42
C ALA A 100 12.89 -3.70 -17.21
N THR A 101 13.62 -4.69 -16.73
CA THR A 101 14.75 -5.27 -17.46
C THR A 101 14.26 -6.06 -18.68
N THR A 102 15.13 -6.28 -19.66
CA THR A 102 14.82 -7.09 -20.84
C THR A 102 14.31 -8.50 -20.48
N GLU A 103 14.85 -9.11 -19.42
CA GLU A 103 14.45 -10.44 -18.97
C GLU A 103 13.05 -10.44 -18.37
N GLN A 104 12.73 -9.43 -17.53
CA GLN A 104 11.38 -9.23 -16.98
C GLN A 104 10.35 -8.96 -18.08
N VAL A 105 10.67 -8.10 -19.06
CA VAL A 105 9.79 -7.84 -20.21
C VAL A 105 9.55 -9.11 -21.03
N ALA A 106 10.58 -9.92 -21.25
CA ALA A 106 10.44 -11.20 -21.95
C ALA A 106 9.54 -12.17 -21.17
N PHE A 107 9.73 -12.28 -19.86
CA PHE A 107 8.88 -13.10 -18.98
C PHE A 107 7.42 -12.65 -19.05
N LEU A 108 7.16 -11.34 -18.90
CA LEU A 108 5.80 -10.79 -18.97
C LEU A 108 5.16 -11.10 -20.32
N ASN A 109 5.86 -10.89 -21.43
CA ASN A 109 5.35 -11.24 -22.77
C ASN A 109 5.04 -12.74 -22.94
N GLU A 110 5.65 -13.64 -22.16
CA GLU A 110 5.29 -15.06 -22.15
C GLU A 110 4.03 -15.36 -21.33
N GLN A 111 3.71 -14.55 -20.31
CA GLN A 111 2.52 -14.70 -19.49
C GLN A 111 1.26 -14.16 -20.17
N PHE A 112 1.39 -13.10 -20.95
CA PHE A 112 0.31 -12.54 -21.77
C PHE A 112 0.35 -13.15 -23.18
N ASP A 113 -0.70 -12.96 -23.98
CA ASP A 113 -0.75 -13.49 -25.35
C ASP A 113 0.37 -12.86 -26.21
N LYS A 114 1.56 -13.50 -26.22
CA LYS A 114 2.85 -13.19 -26.87
C LYS A 114 2.90 -12.01 -27.86
N GLY A 115 2.61 -10.81 -27.38
CA GLY A 115 2.50 -9.61 -28.20
C GLY A 115 1.52 -8.57 -27.67
N GLU A 116 0.72 -8.86 -26.64
CA GLU A 116 -0.13 -7.86 -26.00
C GLU A 116 0.65 -6.69 -25.38
N LEU A 117 1.89 -6.94 -24.92
CA LEU A 117 2.77 -5.91 -24.37
C LEU A 117 3.83 -5.43 -25.39
N ASP A 118 3.74 -5.85 -26.64
CA ASP A 118 4.67 -5.39 -27.68
C ASP A 118 4.53 -3.88 -27.89
N GLY A 119 5.66 -3.16 -27.83
CA GLY A 119 5.68 -1.71 -27.99
C GLY A 119 5.26 -0.92 -26.76
N PHE A 120 5.08 -1.59 -25.60
CA PHE A 120 4.92 -0.93 -24.32
C PHE A 120 6.26 -0.79 -23.59
N GLU A 121 6.43 0.33 -22.90
CA GLU A 121 7.42 0.53 -21.85
C GLU A 121 6.82 0.03 -20.54
N ILE A 122 7.49 -0.91 -19.89
CA ILE A 122 7.03 -1.54 -18.65
C ILE A 122 7.88 -1.02 -17.50
N SER A 123 7.24 -0.69 -16.38
CA SER A 123 7.91 -0.27 -15.13
C SER A 123 7.34 -0.99 -13.93
N PHE A 124 8.19 -1.19 -12.93
CA PHE A 124 7.85 -1.71 -11.61
C PHE A 124 7.77 -0.52 -10.67
N ILE A 125 6.69 -0.44 -9.89
CA ILE A 125 6.43 0.64 -8.96
C ILE A 125 6.34 0.05 -7.58
N HIS A 126 7.26 0.45 -6.69
CA HIS A 126 7.33 -0.09 -5.33
C HIS A 126 6.70 0.89 -4.35
N LEU A 127 5.77 0.40 -3.55
CA LEU A 127 5.06 1.16 -2.53
C LEU A 127 5.31 0.50 -1.17
N GLU A 128 5.86 1.28 -0.25
CA GLU A 128 6.02 0.86 1.14
C GLU A 128 4.77 1.24 1.92
N GLN A 129 4.21 0.30 2.68
CA GLN A 129 3.04 0.49 3.52
C GLN A 129 3.32 0.09 4.96
N SER A 130 2.79 0.85 5.91
CA SER A 130 2.83 0.50 7.34
C SER A 130 1.52 0.84 8.03
N LYS A 131 1.13 0.02 9.01
CA LYS A 131 -0.06 0.27 9.81
C LYS A 131 0.21 1.39 10.81
N VAL A 132 -0.66 2.41 10.80
CA VAL A 132 -0.62 3.52 11.77
C VAL A 132 -1.49 3.21 12.98
N SER A 133 -2.76 2.84 12.74
CA SER A 133 -3.72 2.54 13.81
C SER A 133 -4.97 1.84 13.26
N GLY A 134 -5.91 1.49 14.14
CA GLY A 134 -7.21 0.92 13.80
C GLY A 134 -7.28 -0.60 13.98
N ASP A 135 -8.33 -1.18 13.43
CA ASP A 135 -8.63 -2.61 13.51
C ASP A 135 -7.58 -3.45 12.76
N PRO A 136 -7.42 -4.75 13.07
CA PRO A 136 -6.74 -5.69 12.16
C PRO A 136 -7.31 -5.60 10.75
N ILE A 137 -6.51 -5.81 9.72
CA ILE A 137 -6.97 -5.79 8.31
C ILE A 137 -6.42 -6.94 7.47
N GLU A 138 -5.67 -7.84 8.10
CA GLU A 138 -5.13 -9.05 7.48
C GLU A 138 -6.14 -9.73 6.54
N PHE A 139 -5.69 -10.12 5.35
CA PHE A 139 -6.42 -10.86 4.32
C PHE A 139 -7.70 -10.21 3.73
N ASN A 140 -8.30 -9.20 4.37
CA ASN A 140 -9.59 -8.64 4.00
C ASN A 140 -9.53 -7.20 3.47
N ALA A 141 -8.36 -6.55 3.49
CA ALA A 141 -8.22 -5.18 2.99
C ALA A 141 -8.12 -5.09 1.46
N ASP A 142 -8.65 -3.99 0.93
CA ASP A 142 -8.58 -3.66 -0.49
C ASP A 142 -7.18 -3.19 -0.86
N TYR A 143 -6.40 -4.05 -1.52
CA TYR A 143 -5.09 -3.72 -2.08
C TYR A 143 -5.18 -3.25 -3.54
N THR A 144 -6.39 -3.17 -4.10
CA THR A 144 -6.63 -2.85 -5.51
C THR A 144 -6.91 -1.37 -5.76
N SER A 145 -7.03 -0.55 -4.73
CA SER A 145 -7.29 0.90 -4.84
C SER A 145 -6.10 1.71 -5.37
N PHE A 146 -4.93 1.10 -5.51
CA PHE A 146 -3.79 1.73 -6.17
C PHE A 146 -3.80 1.45 -7.67
N LYS A 147 -3.58 2.49 -8.47
CA LYS A 147 -3.50 2.39 -9.94
C LYS A 147 -2.25 3.10 -10.45
N PRO A 148 -1.49 2.50 -11.37
CA PRO A 148 -0.40 3.18 -12.05
C PRO A 148 -0.82 4.46 -12.77
N VAL A 149 0.03 5.49 -12.70
CA VAL A 149 -0.15 6.76 -13.40
C VAL A 149 1.11 7.25 -14.09
N ASP A 150 0.96 8.15 -15.06
CA ASP A 150 2.03 8.96 -15.62
C ASP A 150 2.31 10.22 -14.77
N ALA A 151 3.27 11.04 -15.21
CA ALA A 151 3.71 12.25 -14.48
C ALA A 151 2.61 13.31 -14.38
N GLU A 152 1.62 13.27 -15.27
CA GLU A 152 0.44 14.14 -15.26
C GLU A 152 -0.72 13.56 -14.41
N GLY A 153 -0.49 12.45 -13.71
CA GLY A 153 -1.48 11.77 -12.89
C GLY A 153 -2.57 11.05 -13.69
N GLN A 154 -2.37 10.86 -15.00
CA GLN A 154 -3.28 10.09 -15.84
C GLN A 154 -3.01 8.60 -15.68
N ARG A 155 -4.07 7.80 -15.66
CA ARG A 155 -3.94 6.34 -15.54
C ARG A 155 -3.17 5.76 -16.72
N VAL A 156 -2.20 4.90 -16.41
CA VAL A 156 -1.57 4.00 -17.38
C VAL A 156 -2.06 2.56 -17.18
N GLN A 157 -1.67 1.65 -18.06
CA GLN A 157 -2.15 0.27 -18.00
C GLN A 157 -1.54 -0.45 -16.80
N ASP A 158 -2.39 -1.07 -16.00
CA ASP A 158 -2.01 -2.00 -14.92
C ASP A 158 -1.78 -3.39 -15.52
N VAL A 159 -0.66 -4.03 -15.16
CA VAL A 159 -0.29 -5.38 -15.59
C VAL A 159 -0.27 -6.28 -14.35
N THR A 160 -1.22 -7.20 -14.26
CA THR A 160 -1.31 -8.13 -13.12
C THR A 160 -0.83 -9.52 -13.51
N VAL A 161 0.18 -10.05 -12.82
CA VAL A 161 0.66 -11.43 -12.97
C VAL A 161 0.54 -12.17 -11.65
N ILE A 162 -0.14 -13.32 -11.65
CA ILE A 162 -0.33 -14.14 -10.46
C ILE A 162 0.81 -15.15 -10.35
N GLY A 163 1.40 -15.26 -9.16
CA GLY A 163 2.42 -16.28 -8.86
C GLY A 163 3.82 -15.96 -9.38
N TRP A 164 4.13 -14.67 -9.54
CA TRP A 164 5.48 -14.22 -9.84
C TRP A 164 6.10 -13.52 -8.62
N ASP A 165 7.05 -14.21 -7.99
CA ASP A 165 7.66 -13.77 -6.73
C ASP A 165 8.43 -12.44 -6.85
N GLU A 166 8.88 -12.07 -8.06
CA GLU A 166 9.71 -10.88 -8.26
C GLU A 166 8.95 -9.57 -8.03
N CYS A 167 7.64 -9.53 -8.32
CA CYS A 167 6.82 -8.34 -8.04
C CYS A 167 6.04 -8.44 -6.73
N GLY A 168 6.37 -9.38 -5.82
CA GLY A 168 6.00 -9.34 -4.39
C GLY A 168 4.61 -8.80 -4.02
N THR A 169 3.58 -8.97 -4.86
CA THR A 169 2.25 -8.41 -4.61
C THR A 169 1.58 -9.29 -3.57
N GLU A 170 1.67 -8.88 -2.32
CA GLU A 170 1.22 -9.68 -1.18
C GLU A 170 -0.06 -9.10 -0.57
N SER A 171 -0.93 -9.96 -0.05
CA SER A 171 -1.98 -9.50 0.86
C SER A 171 -1.39 -9.06 2.20
N PHE A 172 -2.07 -8.16 2.92
CA PHE A 172 -1.71 -7.85 4.30
C PHE A 172 -1.72 -9.13 5.15
N THR A 173 -0.63 -9.34 5.89
CA THR A 173 -0.43 -10.50 6.76
C THR A 173 -0.67 -10.13 8.24
N PRO A 174 -0.77 -11.11 9.16
CA PRO A 174 -0.85 -10.83 10.59
C PRO A 174 0.35 -10.01 11.12
N GLU A 175 1.52 -10.18 10.52
CA GLU A 175 2.73 -9.44 10.89
C GLU A 175 2.60 -7.94 10.57
N PHE A 176 1.94 -7.58 9.46
CA PHE A 176 1.61 -6.20 9.14
C PHE A 176 0.78 -5.53 10.26
N ASP A 177 -0.20 -6.26 10.80
CA ASP A 177 -1.01 -5.78 11.92
C ASP A 177 -0.22 -5.60 13.23
N SER A 178 0.95 -6.23 13.33
CA SER A 178 1.89 -6.08 14.44
C SER A 178 2.91 -4.94 14.25
N GLY A 179 2.80 -4.19 13.15
CA GLY A 179 3.64 -3.03 12.82
C GLY A 179 4.79 -3.33 11.85
N GLU A 180 4.80 -4.52 11.23
CA GLU A 180 5.74 -4.78 10.13
C GLU A 180 5.36 -3.96 8.89
N THR A 181 6.39 -3.47 8.20
CA THR A 181 6.22 -2.77 6.94
C THR A 181 6.03 -3.77 5.80
N LEU A 182 5.06 -3.50 4.93
CA LEU A 182 4.79 -4.28 3.73
C LEU A 182 5.31 -3.54 2.50
N MET A 183 6.08 -4.25 1.66
CA MET A 183 6.49 -3.74 0.35
C MET A 183 5.56 -4.30 -0.71
N GLN A 184 4.80 -3.44 -1.38
CA GLN A 184 3.97 -3.78 -2.53
C GLN A 184 4.72 -3.45 -3.83
N CYS A 185 4.51 -4.27 -4.86
CA CYS A 185 4.91 -3.92 -6.22
C CYS A 185 3.71 -3.95 -7.17
N TYR A 186 3.69 -2.94 -8.03
CA TYR A 186 2.72 -2.75 -9.10
C TYR A 186 3.45 -2.70 -10.44
N ILE A 187 2.91 -3.35 -11.45
CA ILE A 187 3.50 -3.34 -12.80
C ILE A 187 2.67 -2.42 -13.67
N ALA A 188 3.33 -1.46 -14.28
CA ALA A 188 2.73 -0.47 -15.15
C ALA A 188 3.23 -0.65 -16.58
N ALA A 189 2.35 -0.47 -17.55
CA ALA A 189 2.69 -0.45 -18.97
C ALA A 189 2.15 0.82 -19.62
N ALA A 190 2.97 1.47 -20.44
CA ALA A 190 2.54 2.57 -21.29
C ALA A 190 3.05 2.38 -22.72
N PRO A 191 2.31 2.78 -23.76
CA PRO A 191 2.83 2.74 -25.13
C PRO A 191 4.14 3.55 -25.23
N ALA A 192 5.13 3.05 -25.96
CA ALA A 192 6.39 3.76 -26.17
C ALA A 192 6.15 5.17 -26.76
N GLY A 193 6.71 6.20 -26.12
CA GLY A 193 6.49 7.61 -26.48
C GLY A 193 5.15 8.19 -26.00
N GLY A 194 4.36 7.44 -25.23
CA GLY A 194 3.25 7.94 -24.41
C GLY A 194 3.73 8.52 -23.08
N GLY A 195 2.79 8.77 -22.16
CA GLY A 195 3.11 9.12 -20.77
C GLY A 195 3.75 7.91 -20.07
N ALA A 196 5.05 7.99 -19.78
CA ALA A 196 5.75 6.92 -19.07
C ALA A 196 5.17 6.76 -17.66
N PRO A 197 5.08 5.54 -17.12
CA PRO A 197 4.67 5.35 -15.72
C PRO A 197 5.60 6.14 -14.79
N ALA A 198 5.00 6.92 -13.90
CA ALA A 198 5.71 7.81 -12.97
C ALA A 198 5.27 7.65 -11.52
N GLY A 199 4.27 6.80 -11.24
CA GLY A 199 3.85 6.54 -9.86
C GLY A 199 2.50 5.86 -9.74
N LEU A 200 1.85 6.08 -8.60
CA LEU A 200 0.54 5.51 -8.26
C LEU A 200 -0.46 6.61 -7.92
N MET A 201 -1.73 6.36 -8.24
CA MET A 201 -2.85 7.01 -7.60
C MET A 201 -3.50 6.08 -6.60
N TYR A 202 -3.99 6.64 -5.49
CA TYR A 202 -4.93 5.97 -4.59
C TYR A 202 -6.32 6.56 -4.80
N ASP A 203 -7.26 5.72 -5.23
CA ASP A 203 -8.61 6.13 -5.58
C ASP A 203 -9.65 5.84 -4.49
N GLY A 204 -9.25 5.33 -3.31
CA GLY A 204 -10.16 5.03 -2.20
C GLY A 204 -11.06 3.79 -2.40
N GLY A 205 -10.93 3.09 -3.55
CA GLY A 205 -11.61 1.83 -3.82
C GLY A 205 -13.12 1.89 -3.61
N PHE A 206 -13.65 0.91 -2.87
CA PHE A 206 -15.09 0.74 -2.64
C PHE A 206 -15.60 1.41 -1.35
N SER A 207 -14.87 2.39 -0.81
CA SER A 207 -15.33 3.11 0.40
C SER A 207 -16.67 3.82 0.16
N GLU A 208 -17.56 3.79 1.16
CA GLU A 208 -18.79 4.61 1.13
C GLU A 208 -18.41 6.08 1.32
N ASP A 209 -19.01 6.99 0.55
CA ASP A 209 -18.66 8.42 0.49
C ASP A 209 -17.18 8.68 0.13
N ASN A 210 -16.63 7.94 -0.86
CA ASN A 210 -15.24 7.99 -1.29
C ASN A 210 -14.84 9.36 -1.91
N PRO A 211 -14.09 10.22 -1.18
CA PRO A 211 -13.69 11.51 -1.72
C PRO A 211 -12.47 11.42 -2.66
N PHE A 212 -11.87 10.23 -2.76
CA PHE A 212 -10.68 9.94 -3.57
C PHE A 212 -11.03 9.32 -4.92
N ASP A 213 -12.31 9.05 -5.19
CA ASP A 213 -12.76 8.41 -6.42
C ASP A 213 -12.18 9.11 -7.67
N TYR A 214 -11.69 8.31 -8.62
CA TYR A 214 -11.04 8.84 -9.81
C TYR A 214 -11.98 9.61 -10.76
N TYR A 215 -13.27 9.30 -10.76
CA TYR A 215 -14.26 9.91 -11.65
C TYR A 215 -14.89 11.17 -11.07
N ASP A 216 -15.25 11.18 -9.79
CA ASP A 216 -15.96 12.30 -9.14
C ASP A 216 -15.30 12.85 -7.87
N GLY A 217 -14.22 12.21 -7.40
CA GLY A 217 -13.39 12.64 -6.29
C GLY A 217 -12.09 13.34 -6.73
N LYS A 218 -11.13 13.36 -5.80
CA LYS A 218 -9.76 13.83 -6.03
C LYS A 218 -8.80 12.78 -5.48
N PRO A 219 -8.24 11.90 -6.32
CA PRO A 219 -7.35 10.84 -5.85
C PRO A 219 -6.11 11.43 -5.22
N LEU A 220 -5.45 10.62 -4.37
CA LEU A 220 -4.11 10.93 -3.92
C LEU A 220 -3.12 10.48 -4.98
N LEU A 221 -2.02 11.22 -5.12
CA LEU A 221 -0.95 10.89 -6.06
C LEU A 221 0.36 10.65 -5.32
N PHE A 222 1.07 9.61 -5.71
CA PHE A 222 2.42 9.30 -5.28
C PHE A 222 3.30 9.28 -6.54
N LEU A 223 4.14 10.28 -6.74
CA LEU A 223 4.88 10.49 -7.99
C LEU A 223 6.39 10.51 -7.77
N ALA A 224 7.16 10.03 -8.75
CA ALA A 224 8.62 9.90 -8.70
C ALA A 224 9.43 11.17 -9.08
N GLU A 225 8.76 12.32 -9.28
CA GLU A 225 9.21 13.59 -9.91
C GLU A 225 8.80 13.77 -11.39
#